data_AF-A0A7W0PJK0-F1
#
_entry.id   AF-A0A7W0PJK0-F1
#
_cell.length_a   1.000
_cell.length_b   1.000
_cell.length_c   1.000
_cell.angle_alpha   90.00
_cell.angle_beta   90.00
_cell.angle_gamma   90.00
#
_symmetry.space_group_name_H-M   'P 1'
#
loop_
_entity.id
_entity.type
_entity.pdbx_description
1 polymer ?
#
loop_
_entity_poly.entity_id
_entity_poly.type
_entity_poly.pdbx_seq_one_letter_code
_entity_poly.pdbx_strand_id
1 'polypeptide(L)'
;MKDWVYRLDHDPVVVAESRLTAPLVTYLGDGWWRLERAYDQRDGDTTITVPAGFEFDLSSVPRVFWSLLAPFELSIAAPLLHDFLYRYGGKPPAGSVSPPRTYSRGEADRLFHEIMRAEGVSAWRRVLGYAATRVFGRSAWRG
;
A
#
# COMPACT_ATOMS: atom_id res chain seq x y z
N MET A 1 24.14 5.93 -16.86
CA MET A 1 23.62 4.83 -16.04
C MET A 1 23.53 5.40 -14.63
N LYS A 2 22.33 5.70 -14.12
CA LYS A 2 22.18 6.38 -12.82
C LYS A 2 21.82 5.33 -11.77
N ASP A 3 22.70 5.16 -10.78
CA ASP A 3 22.66 4.19 -9.67
C ASP A 3 21.58 4.49 -8.61
N TRP A 4 20.33 4.77 -9.00
CA TRP A 4 19.24 5.05 -8.04
C TRP A 4 18.49 3.80 -7.56
N VAL A 5 19.09 2.62 -7.68
CA VAL A 5 18.39 1.33 -7.61
C VAL A 5 18.74 0.61 -6.30
N TYR A 6 17.89 0.85 -5.31
CA TYR A 6 17.39 -0.11 -4.32
C TYR A 6 18.44 -0.89 -3.52
N ARG A 7 18.81 -0.35 -2.35
CA ARG A 7 19.14 -1.17 -1.18
C ARG A 7 18.16 -0.80 -0.07
N LEU A 8 17.03 -1.47 -0.07
CA LEU A 8 16.07 -1.49 1.04
C LEU A 8 16.04 -2.91 1.60
N ASP A 9 17.22 -3.50 1.75
CA ASP A 9 17.36 -4.81 2.35
C ASP A 9 17.42 -4.56 3.85
N HIS A 10 16.28 -4.73 4.53
CA HIS A 10 16.14 -4.66 5.99
C HIS A 10 16.14 -3.25 6.62
N ASP A 11 16.15 -2.17 5.84
CA ASP A 11 16.03 -0.80 6.35
C ASP A 11 14.58 -0.28 6.23
N PRO A 12 14.00 0.33 7.28
CA PRO A 12 12.66 0.90 7.22
C PRO A 12 12.61 2.07 6.24
N VAL A 13 11.61 2.07 5.34
CA VAL A 13 11.33 3.23 4.47
C VAL A 13 10.65 4.31 5.29
N VAL A 14 11.43 5.29 5.73
CA VAL A 14 10.91 6.43 6.49
C VAL A 14 10.53 7.54 5.51
N VAL A 15 9.23 7.79 5.35
CA VAL A 15 8.75 9.03 4.76
C VAL A 15 8.88 10.10 5.84
N ALA A 16 9.64 11.17 5.59
CA ALA A 16 10.14 12.09 6.63
C ALA A 16 9.05 12.74 7.51
N GLU A 17 7.81 12.81 7.00
CA GLU A 17 6.66 13.38 7.71
C GLU A 17 5.62 12.32 8.12
N SER A 18 5.92 11.04 7.94
CA SER A 18 4.98 9.96 8.25
C SER A 18 4.74 9.83 9.75
N ARG A 19 3.46 9.78 10.09
CA ARG A 19 2.98 9.48 11.45
C ARG A 19 2.71 7.98 11.64
N LEU A 20 2.99 7.17 10.63
CA LEU A 20 2.79 5.73 10.65
C LEU A 20 4.12 5.03 10.92
N THR A 21 4.04 3.86 11.56
CA THR A 21 5.17 2.95 11.65
C THR A 21 5.55 2.53 10.23
N ALA A 22 6.82 2.62 9.86
CA ALA A 22 7.26 2.15 8.55
C ALA A 22 7.20 0.60 8.50
N PRO A 23 6.59 0.00 7.47
CA PRO A 23 6.65 -1.45 7.30
C PRO A 23 8.09 -1.89 7.01
N LEU A 24 8.51 -3.01 7.61
CA LEU A 24 9.78 -3.67 7.29
C LEU A 24 9.57 -4.57 6.08
N VAL A 25 10.29 -4.29 4.99
CA VAL A 25 10.12 -5.01 3.73
C VAL A 25 11.45 -5.42 3.14
N THR A 26 11.43 -6.49 2.34
CA THR A 26 12.57 -6.94 1.52
C THR A 26 12.16 -6.91 0.05
N TYR A 27 13.06 -6.41 -0.80
CA TYR A 27 12.86 -6.45 -2.25
C TYR A 27 13.17 -7.85 -2.79
N LEU A 28 12.21 -8.46 -3.50
CA LEU A 28 12.36 -9.80 -4.07
C LEU A 28 12.86 -9.79 -5.53
N GLY A 29 12.89 -8.63 -6.19
CA GLY A 29 13.12 -8.52 -7.63
C GLY A 29 11.83 -8.31 -8.42
N ASP A 30 11.96 -7.86 -9.68
CA ASP A 30 10.86 -7.66 -10.64
C ASP A 30 9.66 -6.83 -10.13
N GLY A 31 9.92 -5.89 -9.21
CA GLY A 31 8.89 -5.04 -8.62
C GLY A 31 8.13 -5.65 -7.43
N TRP A 32 8.50 -6.86 -6.99
CA TRP A 32 7.88 -7.54 -5.84
C TRP A 32 8.61 -7.24 -4.54
N TRP A 33 7.81 -7.13 -3.48
CA TRP A 33 8.24 -6.87 -2.12
C TRP A 33 7.62 -7.91 -1.19
N ARG A 34 8.35 -8.25 -0.12
CA ARG A 34 7.83 -9.09 0.97
C ARG A 34 7.77 -8.29 2.25
N LEU A 35 6.66 -8.38 2.96
CA LEU A 35 6.53 -7.85 4.31
C LEU A 35 7.23 -8.79 5.31
N GLU A 36 8.19 -8.29 6.07
CA GLU A 36 9.00 -9.10 6.99
C GLU A 36 8.34 -9.34 8.34
N ARG A 37 7.45 -8.43 8.76
CA ARG A 37 6.74 -8.49 10.05
C ARG A 37 5.29 -8.10 9.87
N ALA A 38 4.41 -8.66 10.70
CA ALA A 38 3.00 -8.28 10.66
C ALA A 38 2.86 -6.75 10.80
N TYR A 39 1.96 -6.19 10.00
CA TYR A 39 1.74 -4.76 9.92
C TYR A 39 0.29 -4.42 10.24
N ASP A 40 0.10 -3.61 11.27
CA ASP A 40 -1.22 -3.20 11.75
C ASP A 40 -1.52 -1.77 11.33
N GLN A 41 -2.70 -1.58 10.74
CA GLN A 41 -3.22 -0.27 10.34
C GLN A 41 -4.64 -0.08 10.86
N ARG A 42 -4.92 1.08 11.44
CA ARG A 42 -6.28 1.45 11.86
C ARG A 42 -7.04 2.12 10.72
N ASP A 43 -8.31 1.74 10.56
CA ASP A 43 -9.36 2.40 9.78
C ASP A 43 -10.57 2.62 10.70
N GLY A 44 -10.65 3.82 11.29
CA GLY A 44 -11.62 4.11 12.35
C GLY A 44 -11.47 3.18 13.55
N ASP A 45 -12.55 2.48 13.90
CA ASP A 45 -12.60 1.50 14.98
C ASP A 45 -12.14 0.09 14.56
N THR A 46 -11.73 -0.08 13.30
CA THR A 46 -11.26 -1.35 12.76
C THR A 46 -9.73 -1.37 12.66
N THR A 47 -9.11 -2.48 13.05
CA THR A 47 -7.68 -2.75 12.79
C THR A 47 -7.57 -3.78 11.68
N ILE A 48 -6.72 -3.49 10.70
CA ILE A 48 -6.32 -4.39 9.62
C ILE A 48 -4.89 -4.85 9.91
N THR A 49 -4.67 -6.15 9.96
CA THR A 49 -3.38 -6.79 10.17
C THR A 49 -2.97 -7.53 8.91
N VAL A 50 -1.91 -7.06 8.26
CA VAL A 50 -1.28 -7.77 7.14
C VAL A 50 -0.23 -8.73 7.72
N PRO A 51 -0.31 -10.04 7.47
CA PRO A 51 0.62 -11.00 8.05
C PRO A 51 2.02 -10.88 7.44
N ALA A 52 3.05 -11.19 8.22
CA ALA A 52 4.40 -11.38 7.72
C ALA A 52 4.44 -12.42 6.59
N GLY A 53 5.34 -12.24 5.64
CA GLY A 53 5.43 -13.05 4.43
C GLY A 53 4.47 -12.63 3.31
N PHE A 54 3.59 -11.64 3.53
CA PHE A 54 2.74 -11.13 2.46
C PHE A 54 3.59 -10.46 1.36
N GLU A 55 3.46 -10.97 0.14
CA GLU A 55 4.14 -10.42 -1.03
C GLU A 55 3.22 -9.47 -1.79
N PHE A 56 3.73 -8.32 -2.24
CA PHE A 56 2.96 -7.27 -2.93
C PHE A 56 3.82 -6.56 -3.96
N ASP A 57 3.22 -5.94 -4.96
CA ASP A 57 3.91 -5.47 -6.17
C ASP A 57 3.70 -3.98 -6.48
N LEU A 58 3.22 -3.20 -5.50
CA LEU A 58 2.91 -1.77 -5.63
C LEU A 58 1.98 -1.47 -6.83
N SER A 59 1.28 -2.49 -7.34
CA SER A 59 0.60 -2.49 -8.65
C SER A 59 -0.65 -1.62 -8.68
N SER A 60 -1.14 -1.27 -7.50
CA SER A 60 -2.24 -0.35 -7.27
C SER A 60 -1.96 1.08 -7.76
N VAL A 61 -0.70 1.46 -7.99
CA VAL A 61 -0.33 2.70 -8.70
C VAL A 61 -0.01 2.37 -10.16
N PRO A 62 -0.83 2.79 -11.15
CA PRO A 62 -0.55 2.51 -12.55
C PRO A 62 0.83 3.01 -12.97
N ARG A 63 1.61 2.14 -13.63
CA ARG A 63 3.01 2.36 -14.02
C ARG A 63 3.26 3.66 -14.79
N VAL A 64 2.26 4.17 -15.51
CA VAL A 64 2.32 5.47 -16.20
C VAL A 64 2.56 6.65 -15.26
N PHE A 65 2.18 6.52 -13.98
CA PHE A 65 2.41 7.55 -12.97
C PHE A 65 3.76 7.42 -12.26
N TRP A 66 4.52 6.33 -12.48
CA TRP A 66 5.80 6.10 -11.82
C TRP A 66 6.90 7.09 -12.28
N SER A 67 6.74 7.70 -13.45
CA SER A 67 7.63 8.78 -13.94
C SER A 67 7.35 10.14 -13.30
N LEU A 68 6.15 10.34 -12.73
CA LEU A 68 5.71 11.57 -12.06
C LEU A 68 5.75 11.46 -10.53
N LEU A 69 5.65 10.23 -10.04
CA LEU A 69 5.61 9.84 -8.63
C LEU A 69 6.66 8.74 -8.50
N ALA A 70 7.83 9.00 -7.92
CA ALA A 70 8.70 7.88 -7.59
C ALA A 70 7.89 6.94 -6.66
N PRO A 71 7.84 5.61 -6.91
CA PRO A 71 6.92 4.70 -6.20
C PRO A 71 7.06 4.76 -4.67
N PHE A 72 8.28 5.01 -4.18
CA PHE A 72 8.63 5.15 -2.77
C PHE A 72 8.37 6.55 -2.19
N GLU A 73 8.12 7.56 -3.02
CA GLU A 73 7.77 8.92 -2.58
C GLU A 73 6.29 9.09 -2.24
N LEU A 74 5.48 8.07 -2.53
CA LEU A 74 4.08 8.03 -2.17
C LEU A 74 3.87 7.35 -0.83
N SER A 75 4.28 6.08 -0.71
CA SER A 75 4.00 5.28 0.46
C SER A 75 4.49 3.85 0.23
N ILE A 76 4.88 3.14 1.29
CA ILE A 76 4.92 1.67 1.27
C ILE A 76 3.71 1.07 1.98
N ALA A 77 3.25 1.69 3.07
CA ALA A 77 2.09 1.21 3.81
C ALA A 77 0.79 1.25 3.00
N ALA A 78 0.56 2.29 2.20
CA ALA A 78 -0.66 2.44 1.40
C ALA A 78 -0.78 1.33 0.34
N PRO A 79 0.21 1.10 -0.55
CA PRO A 79 0.12 0.01 -1.51
C PRO A 79 0.12 -1.36 -0.83
N LEU A 80 0.83 -1.56 0.28
CA LEU A 80 0.77 -2.80 1.06
C LEU A 80 -0.67 -3.14 1.49
N LEU A 81 -1.37 -2.20 2.11
CA LEU A 81 -2.75 -2.40 2.58
C LEU A 81 -3.73 -2.54 1.42
N HIS A 82 -3.53 -1.76 0.35
CA HIS A 82 -4.39 -1.79 -0.83
C HIS A 82 -4.27 -3.13 -1.57
N ASP A 83 -3.05 -3.57 -1.88
CA ASP A 83 -2.77 -4.85 -2.54
C ASP A 83 -3.27 -6.03 -1.69
N PHE A 84 -3.16 -5.94 -0.36
CA PHE A 84 -3.74 -6.93 0.56
C PHE A 84 -5.25 -7.02 0.44
N LEU A 85 -5.96 -5.90 0.57
CA LEU A 85 -7.42 -5.89 0.44
C LEU A 85 -7.88 -6.30 -0.96
N TYR A 86 -7.16 -5.89 -2.00
CA TYR A 86 -7.47 -6.23 -3.40
C TYR A 86 -7.26 -7.71 -3.70
N ARG A 87 -6.21 -8.34 -3.15
CA ARG A 87 -5.94 -9.77 -3.36
C ARG A 87 -7.08 -10.66 -2.90
N TYR A 88 -7.79 -10.24 -1.85
CA TYR A 88 -8.88 -11.00 -1.26
C TYR A 88 -10.26 -10.40 -1.57
N GLY A 89 -10.36 -9.47 -2.52
CA GLY A 89 -11.63 -8.88 -2.92
C GLY A 89 -12.37 -8.22 -1.75
N GLY A 90 -11.60 -7.62 -0.83
CA GLY A 90 -12.09 -6.99 0.39
C GLY A 90 -12.55 -7.96 1.47
N LYS A 91 -12.28 -9.27 1.33
CA LYS A 91 -12.59 -10.32 2.32
C LYS A 91 -11.29 -10.95 2.83
N PRO A 92 -10.44 -10.19 3.55
CA PRO A 92 -9.16 -10.71 4.00
C PRO A 92 -9.33 -11.92 4.95
N PRO A 93 -8.30 -12.76 5.10
CA PRO A 93 -8.37 -13.97 5.92
C PRO A 93 -8.83 -13.70 7.35
N ALA A 94 -9.50 -14.67 7.96
CA ALA A 94 -9.96 -14.55 9.35
C ALA A 94 -8.83 -14.14 10.30
N GLY A 95 -9.11 -13.21 11.21
CA GLY A 95 -8.13 -12.62 12.11
C GLY A 95 -7.33 -11.44 11.54
N SER A 96 -7.39 -11.19 10.23
CA SER A 96 -6.72 -10.04 9.60
C SER A 96 -7.47 -8.72 9.77
N VAL A 97 -8.72 -8.76 10.24
CA VAL A 97 -9.56 -7.57 10.45
C VAL A 97 -10.35 -7.74 11.74
N SER A 98 -10.26 -6.74 12.61
CA SER A 98 -10.93 -6.73 13.93
C SER A 98 -11.60 -5.38 14.21
N PRO A 99 -12.93 -5.34 14.46
CA PRO A 99 -13.87 -6.46 14.37
C PRO A 99 -14.00 -6.97 12.92
N PRO A 100 -14.35 -8.26 12.70
CA PRO A 100 -14.44 -8.83 11.36
C PRO A 100 -15.40 -8.06 10.47
N ARG A 101 -14.92 -7.59 9.32
CA ARG A 101 -15.74 -6.96 8.29
C ARG A 101 -15.15 -7.16 6.90
N THR A 102 -15.96 -6.86 5.90
CA THR A 102 -15.54 -6.81 4.50
C THR A 102 -15.36 -5.36 4.05
N TYR A 103 -14.52 -5.17 3.05
CA TYR A 103 -14.25 -3.88 2.42
C TYR A 103 -14.82 -3.90 0.99
N SER A 104 -15.52 -2.86 0.62
CA SER A 104 -15.75 -2.57 -0.79
C SER A 104 -14.47 -2.03 -1.43
N ARG A 105 -14.39 -2.13 -2.76
CA ARG A 105 -13.30 -1.52 -3.54
C ARG A 105 -13.15 -0.02 -3.24
N GLY A 106 -14.28 0.68 -3.10
CA GLY A 106 -14.27 2.11 -2.79
C GLY A 106 -13.68 2.42 -1.41
N GLU A 107 -13.93 1.56 -0.42
CA GLU A 107 -13.32 1.69 0.92
C GLU A 107 -11.82 1.39 0.89
N ALA A 108 -11.38 0.39 0.13
CA ALA A 108 -9.95 0.12 -0.05
C ALA A 108 -9.23 1.31 -0.74
N ASP A 109 -9.83 1.89 -1.78
CA ASP A 109 -9.29 3.08 -2.46
C ASP A 109 -9.26 4.31 -1.55
N ARG A 110 -10.28 4.47 -0.67
CA ARG A 110 -10.33 5.53 0.34
C ARG A 110 -9.21 5.37 1.36
N LEU A 111 -9.03 4.16 1.89
CA LEU A 111 -7.99 3.84 2.86
C LEU A 111 -6.59 4.12 2.29
N PHE A 112 -6.34 3.73 1.05
CA PHE A 112 -5.09 4.06 0.34
C PHE A 112 -4.82 5.58 0.33
N HIS A 113 -5.83 6.38 0.00
CA HIS A 113 -5.70 7.85 0.00
C HIS A 113 -5.50 8.44 1.41
N GLU A 114 -6.13 7.86 2.43
CA GLU A 114 -5.97 8.27 3.83
C GLU A 114 -4.58 7.95 4.38
N ILE A 115 -4.03 6.77 4.06
CA ILE A 115 -2.67 6.40 4.43
C ILE A 115 -1.66 7.35 3.77
N MET A 116 -1.77 7.61 2.46
CA MET A 116 -0.92 8.62 1.80
C MET A 116 -1.03 10.00 2.46
N ARG A 117 -2.22 10.39 2.93
CA ARG A 117 -2.39 11.66 3.66
C ARG A 117 -1.65 11.64 5.00
N ALA A 118 -1.74 10.53 5.74
CA ALA A 118 -1.07 10.35 7.03
C ALA A 118 0.46 10.32 6.90
N GLU A 119 0.96 9.94 5.72
CA GLU A 119 2.39 9.94 5.39
C GLU A 119 2.91 11.27 4.84
N GLY A 120 2.07 12.32 4.79
CA GLY A 120 2.50 13.65 4.35
C GLY A 120 2.57 13.83 2.82
N VAL A 121 2.02 12.90 2.04
CA VAL A 121 2.00 13.03 0.58
C VAL A 121 1.25 14.30 0.18
N SER A 122 1.87 15.13 -0.66
CA SER A 122 1.27 16.37 -1.16
C SER A 122 -0.10 16.13 -1.81
N ALA A 123 -1.06 17.03 -1.60
CA ALA A 123 -2.47 16.82 -1.98
C ALA A 123 -2.67 16.50 -3.47
N TRP A 124 -1.92 17.15 -4.37
CA TRP A 124 -2.05 16.92 -5.81
C TRP A 124 -1.60 15.49 -6.22
N ARG A 125 -0.55 14.95 -5.58
CA ARG A 125 -0.08 13.58 -5.78
C ARG A 125 -1.12 12.57 -5.31
N ARG A 126 -1.77 12.83 -4.16
CA ARG A 126 -2.84 12.00 -3.63
C ARG A 126 -4.06 11.94 -4.55
N VAL A 127 -4.48 13.09 -5.08
CA VAL A 127 -5.60 13.18 -6.05
C VAL A 127 -5.28 12.38 -7.31
N LEU A 128 -4.05 12.49 -7.83
CA LEU A 128 -3.63 11.74 -9.01
C LEU A 128 -3.64 10.22 -8.76
N GLY A 129 -3.07 9.78 -7.63
CA GLY A 129 -3.08 8.36 -7.23
C GLY A 129 -4.50 7.81 -7.02
N TYR A 130 -5.38 8.56 -6.35
CA TYR A 130 -6.77 8.15 -6.15
C TYR A 130 -7.57 8.10 -7.46
N ALA A 131 -7.40 9.07 -8.35
CA ALA A 131 -8.05 9.01 -9.67
C ALA A 131 -7.60 7.76 -10.45
N ALA A 132 -6.32 7.41 -10.35
CA ALA A 132 -5.74 6.26 -11.01
C ALA A 132 -6.32 4.92 -10.51
N THR A 133 -6.46 4.72 -9.19
CA THR A 133 -7.06 3.50 -8.62
C THR A 133 -8.52 3.32 -9.04
N ARG A 134 -9.28 4.43 -9.14
CA ARG A 134 -10.70 4.39 -9.53
C ARG A 134 -10.90 3.96 -10.99
N VAL A 135 -10.03 4.43 -11.88
CA VAL A 135 -10.11 4.15 -13.33
C VAL A 135 -9.54 2.77 -13.67
N PHE A 136 -8.39 2.40 -13.09
CA PHE A 136 -7.64 1.21 -13.50
C PHE A 136 -7.72 0.02 -12.53
N GLY A 137 -8.12 0.22 -11.27
CA GLY A 137 -8.15 -0.85 -10.26
C GLY A 137 -9.24 -1.91 -10.47
N ARG A 138 -10.16 -1.71 -11.42
CA ARG A 138 -11.30 -2.63 -11.63
C ARG A 138 -10.87 -4.04 -12.07
N SER A 139 -9.76 -4.17 -12.80
CA SER A 139 -9.20 -5.45 -13.25
C SER A 139 -8.32 -6.15 -12.21
N ALA A 140 -7.79 -5.39 -11.23
CA ALA A 140 -6.92 -5.91 -10.17
C ALA A 140 -7.70 -6.44 -8.95
N TRP A 141 -8.97 -6.03 -8.79
CA TRP A 141 -9.84 -6.49 -7.71
C TRP A 141 -10.23 -7.96 -7.93
N ARG A 142 -9.58 -8.88 -7.20
CA ARG A 142 -9.81 -10.32 -7.30
C ARG A 142 -10.76 -10.75 -6.18
N GLY A 143 -12.03 -10.99 -6.53
CA GLY A 143 -13.08 -11.47 -5.64
C GLY A 143 -13.17 -12.98 -5.58
#